data_AF-A0A1C3W3M7-F1
#
_entry.id   AF-A0A1C3W3M7-F1
#
_cell.length_a   1.000
_cell.length_b   1.000
_cell.length_c   1.000
_cell.angle_alpha   90.00
_cell.angle_beta   90.00
_cell.angle_gamma   90.00
#
_symmetry.space_group_name_H-M   'P 1'
#
loop_
_entity.id
_entity.type
_entity.pdbx_description
1 polymer ?
#
loop_
_entity_poly.entity_id
_entity_poly.type
_entity_poly.pdbx_seq_one_letter_code
_entity_poly.pdbx_strand_id
1 'polypeptide(L)'
;MFIGNKGRSQRSESSHSTWHDVIAYGNSKLEALDDPQLYIIIRTLGDERAVMLANLSSETTAVDGGAYASPGLKLVSSNYHGCAEQMEAIKTLRPWEALIFLSSA
;
A
#
# COMPACT_ATOMS: atom_id res chain seq x y z
N MET A 1 -16.24 43.07 35.47
CA MET A 1 -14.93 42.96 34.78
C MET A 1 -14.82 41.53 34.26
N PHE A 2 -14.88 41.33 32.94
CA PHE A 2 -14.76 40.02 32.29
C PHE A 2 -13.32 39.80 31.82
N ILE A 3 -12.70 38.69 32.20
CA ILE A 3 -11.70 37.93 31.42
C ILE A 3 -11.77 36.51 32.03
N GLY A 4 -12.30 35.45 31.41
CA GLY A 4 -12.10 34.98 30.04
C GLY A 4 -11.12 33.81 30.04
N ASN A 5 -11.41 32.69 30.73
CA ASN A 5 -10.60 31.48 30.59
C ASN A 5 -11.20 30.60 29.49
N LYS A 6 -10.81 30.91 28.26
CA LYS A 6 -11.20 30.18 27.05
C LYS A 6 -10.54 28.81 27.06
N GLY A 7 -11.39 27.79 26.93
CA GLY A 7 -11.12 26.48 26.35
C GLY A 7 -9.70 25.92 26.48
N ARG A 8 -9.53 24.97 27.40
CA ARG A 8 -8.66 23.83 27.07
C ARG A 8 -9.30 23.16 25.87
N SER A 9 -8.79 23.50 24.69
CA SER A 9 -8.98 22.72 23.47
C SER A 9 -8.67 21.28 23.85
N GLN A 10 -9.71 20.45 23.92
CA GLN A 10 -9.54 19.04 23.73
C GLN A 10 -8.92 18.93 22.34
N ARG A 11 -7.63 18.64 22.32
CA ARG A 11 -6.96 18.20 21.10
C ARG A 11 -7.74 16.93 20.74
N SER A 12 -8.62 17.03 19.75
CA SER A 12 -9.27 15.85 19.23
C SER A 12 -8.14 14.93 18.79
N GLU A 13 -8.04 13.77 19.43
CA GLU A 13 -7.31 12.64 18.87
C GLU A 13 -8.01 12.35 17.55
N SER A 14 -7.51 12.98 16.50
CA SER A 14 -7.92 12.72 15.14
C SER A 14 -7.40 11.33 14.81
N SER A 15 -8.28 10.37 15.00
CA SER A 15 -8.39 9.13 14.23
C SER A 15 -7.05 8.54 13.79
N HIS A 16 -6.51 7.66 14.63
CA HIS A 16 -5.69 6.50 14.31
C HIS A 16 -5.08 6.51 12.90
N SER A 17 -3.80 6.85 12.78
CA SER A 17 -3.00 6.25 11.72
C SER A 17 -3.12 4.74 11.90
N THR A 18 -3.93 4.09 11.06
CA THR A 18 -4.09 2.63 11.10
C THR A 18 -2.75 2.04 10.68
N TRP A 19 -1.92 1.73 11.66
CA TRP A 19 -0.68 1.01 11.44
C TRP A 19 -1.05 -0.42 11.04
N HIS A 20 -0.42 -0.92 9.97
CA HIS A 20 -0.60 -2.29 9.52
C HIS A 20 0.62 -3.10 9.96
N ASP A 21 0.43 -4.01 10.93
CA ASP A 21 1.52 -4.76 11.53
C ASP A 21 2.31 -5.58 10.50
N VAL A 22 1.65 -6.13 9.48
CA VAL A 22 2.32 -6.82 8.37
C VAL A 22 3.32 -5.94 7.61
N ILE A 23 3.12 -4.62 7.56
CA ILE A 23 4.07 -3.66 6.96
C ILE A 23 5.27 -3.42 7.87
N ALA A 24 5.08 -3.38 9.19
CA ALA A 24 6.17 -3.15 10.13
C ALA A 24 6.99 -4.44 10.38
N TYR A 25 6.30 -5.53 10.72
CA TYR A 25 6.89 -6.74 11.29
C TYR A 25 6.86 -7.95 10.36
N GLY A 26 6.19 -7.86 9.20
CA GLY A 26 6.12 -8.97 8.26
C GLY A 26 7.48 -9.32 7.65
N ASN A 27 7.71 -10.62 7.44
CA ASN A 27 8.86 -11.11 6.68
C ASN A 27 8.80 -10.60 5.25
N SER A 28 9.95 -10.38 4.64
CA SER A 28 10.06 -9.80 3.29
C SER A 28 10.50 -10.84 2.26
N LYS A 29 9.81 -10.85 1.11
CA LYS A 29 10.26 -11.52 -0.12
C LYS A 29 10.27 -10.49 -1.25
N LEU A 30 11.41 -10.38 -1.94
CA LEU A 30 11.52 -9.58 -3.16
C LEU A 30 11.25 -10.47 -4.37
N GLU A 31 10.56 -9.91 -5.36
CA GLU A 31 10.23 -10.55 -6.63
C GLU A 31 10.67 -9.67 -7.80
N ALA A 32 10.66 -10.22 -9.01
CA ALA A 32 11.03 -9.52 -10.25
C ALA A 32 12.43 -8.86 -10.21
N LEU A 33 13.40 -9.50 -9.54
CA LEU A 33 14.76 -8.97 -9.37
C LEU A 33 15.50 -8.72 -10.68
N ASP A 34 15.13 -9.41 -11.75
CA ASP A 34 15.73 -9.27 -13.07
C ASP A 34 15.05 -8.17 -13.92
N ASP A 35 13.94 -7.58 -13.44
CA ASP A 35 13.25 -6.49 -14.12
C ASP A 35 13.83 -5.13 -13.67
N PRO A 36 14.39 -4.32 -14.58
CA PRO A 36 15.03 -3.06 -14.21
C PRO A 36 14.05 -1.94 -13.84
N GLN A 37 12.75 -2.10 -14.11
CA GLN A 37 11.71 -1.11 -13.83
C GLN A 37 10.84 -1.50 -12.63
N LEU A 38 10.59 -2.79 -12.43
CA LEU A 38 9.70 -3.26 -11.37
C LEU A 38 10.40 -3.40 -10.03
N TYR A 39 9.75 -2.90 -8.98
CA TYR A 39 10.08 -3.20 -7.60
C TYR A 39 8.86 -3.83 -6.93
N ILE A 40 8.98 -5.11 -6.58
CA ILE A 40 7.89 -5.88 -5.96
C ILE A 40 8.40 -6.46 -4.65
N ILE A 41 7.74 -6.09 -3.54
CA ILE A 41 7.98 -6.67 -2.23
C ILE A 41 6.69 -7.23 -1.66
N ILE A 42 6.78 -8.47 -1.19
CA ILE A 42 5.72 -9.18 -0.50
C ILE A 42 6.08 -9.21 0.97
N ARG A 43 5.15 -8.77 1.81
CA ARG A 43 5.25 -8.87 3.27
C ARG A 43 4.26 -9.92 3.79
N THR A 44 4.67 -10.72 4.75
CA THR A 44 3.80 -11.74 5.36
C THR A 44 4.00 -11.79 6.87
N LEU A 45 2.89 -11.75 7.63
CA LEU A 45 2.87 -11.81 9.08
C LEU A 45 1.69 -12.70 9.51
N GLY A 46 1.96 -13.94 9.90
CA GLY A 46 0.88 -14.92 10.12
C GLY A 46 0.06 -15.11 8.84
N ASP A 47 -1.25 -14.90 8.94
CA ASP A 47 -2.19 -14.98 7.80
C ASP A 47 -2.35 -13.63 7.05
N GLU A 48 -1.76 -12.55 7.56
CA GLU A 48 -1.74 -11.26 6.87
C GLU A 48 -0.69 -11.22 5.76
N ARG A 49 -1.04 -10.57 4.65
CA ARG A 49 -0.18 -10.37 3.50
C ARG A 49 -0.27 -8.94 3.00
N ALA A 50 0.89 -8.36 2.68
CA ALA A 50 0.98 -7.13 1.91
C ALA A 50 1.70 -7.41 0.58
N VAL A 51 1.26 -6.76 -0.48
CA VAL A 51 1.98 -6.73 -1.76
C VAL A 51 2.16 -5.28 -2.16
N MET A 52 3.41 -4.86 -2.30
CA MET A 52 3.76 -3.52 -2.74
C MET A 52 4.41 -3.64 -4.11
N LEU A 53 3.90 -2.88 -5.07
CA LEU A 53 4.43 -2.81 -6.42
C LEU A 53 4.79 -1.38 -6.73
N ALA A 54 5.91 -1.16 -7.37
CA ALA A 54 6.27 0.13 -7.92
C ALA A 54 6.94 -0.03 -9.27
N ASN A 55 6.61 0.87 -10.18
CA ASN A 55 7.41 1.14 -11.36
C ASN A 55 8.42 2.23 -11.02
N LEU A 56 9.70 1.89 -10.98
CA LEU A 56 10.80 2.81 -10.68
C LEU A 56 11.39 3.42 -11.95
N SER A 57 10.56 3.68 -12.95
CA SER A 57 10.96 4.26 -14.23
C SER A 57 9.95 5.28 -14.76
N SER A 58 10.38 6.02 -15.77
CA SER A 58 9.54 6.99 -16.50
C SER A 58 8.75 6.37 -17.65
N GLU A 59 8.86 5.06 -17.89
CA GLU A 59 8.15 4.34 -18.94
C GLU A 59 7.03 3.49 -18.34
N THR A 60 5.97 3.21 -19.10
CA THR A 60 4.96 2.23 -18.66
C THR A 60 5.58 0.83 -18.69
N THR A 61 5.36 0.04 -17.64
CA THR A 61 5.83 -1.36 -17.57
C THR A 61 4.66 -2.33 -17.43
N ALA A 62 4.84 -3.54 -17.97
CA ALA A 62 3.90 -4.64 -17.80
C ALA A 62 4.11 -5.31 -16.44
N VAL A 63 3.04 -5.77 -15.81
CA VAL A 63 3.11 -6.58 -14.61
C VAL A 63 1.95 -7.57 -14.62
N ASP A 64 2.20 -8.83 -14.25
CA ASP A 64 1.09 -9.75 -14.01
C ASP A 64 0.69 -9.69 -12.54
N GLY A 65 -0.23 -8.79 -12.19
CA GLY A 65 -0.74 -8.69 -10.83
C GLY A 65 -1.36 -9.99 -10.31
N GLY A 66 -1.89 -10.84 -11.20
CA GLY A 66 -2.45 -12.14 -10.85
C GLY A 66 -1.43 -13.11 -10.25
N ALA A 67 -0.15 -12.98 -10.61
CA ALA A 67 0.92 -13.81 -10.06
C ALA A 67 1.18 -13.56 -8.56
N TYR A 68 0.74 -12.40 -8.04
CA TYR A 68 0.95 -11.99 -6.65
C TYR A 68 -0.35 -11.90 -5.84
N ALA A 69 -1.49 -12.17 -6.49
CA ALA A 69 -2.78 -12.11 -5.87
C ALA A 69 -2.98 -13.20 -4.82
N SER A 70 -3.79 -12.89 -3.80
CA SER A 70 -4.25 -13.84 -2.80
C SER A 70 -5.61 -13.39 -2.27
N PRO A 71 -6.43 -14.31 -1.73
CA PRO A 71 -7.73 -13.96 -1.17
C PRO A 71 -7.62 -12.79 -0.17
N GLY A 72 -8.55 -11.85 -0.28
CA GLY A 72 -8.68 -10.73 0.66
C GLY A 72 -7.75 -9.55 0.41
N LEU A 73 -6.80 -9.61 -0.54
CA LEU A 73 -5.99 -8.44 -0.90
C LEU A 73 -6.86 -7.32 -1.47
N LYS A 74 -6.73 -6.12 -0.90
CA LYS A 74 -7.39 -4.90 -1.37
C LYS A 74 -6.40 -3.76 -1.47
N LEU A 75 -6.59 -2.88 -2.45
CA LEU A 75 -5.81 -1.66 -2.58
C LEU A 75 -6.03 -0.76 -1.35
N VAL A 76 -4.95 -0.39 -0.68
CA VAL A 76 -4.98 0.51 0.49
C VAL A 76 -4.25 1.82 0.25
N SER A 77 -3.35 1.85 -0.72
CA SER A 77 -2.60 3.05 -1.09
C SER A 77 -2.23 3.02 -2.57
N SER A 78 -2.38 4.16 -3.21
CA SER A 78 -1.89 4.44 -4.55
C SER A 78 -1.47 5.89 -4.65
N ASN A 79 -0.41 6.17 -5.41
CA ASN A 79 -0.01 7.53 -5.75
C ASN A 79 -0.73 8.11 -6.97
N TYR A 80 -1.55 7.31 -7.65
CA TYR A 80 -2.40 7.77 -8.74
C TYR A 80 -3.88 7.47 -8.48
N HIS A 81 -4.76 8.23 -9.13
CA HIS A 81 -6.20 7.95 -9.17
C HIS A 81 -6.55 6.91 -10.25
N GLY A 82 -7.73 6.30 -10.11
CA GLY A 82 -8.32 5.38 -11.09
C GLY A 82 -7.64 4.01 -11.19
N CYS A 83 -6.89 3.62 -10.16
CA CYS A 83 -6.29 2.29 -10.08
C CYS A 83 -7.35 1.22 -9.82
N ALA A 84 -7.12 0.00 -10.32
CA ALA A 84 -7.98 -1.12 -9.97
C ALA A 84 -7.84 -1.47 -8.49
N GLU A 85 -8.95 -1.82 -7.85
CA GLU A 85 -8.98 -2.18 -6.42
C GLU A 85 -8.53 -3.62 -6.17
N GLN A 86 -8.58 -4.48 -7.20
CA GLN A 86 -8.19 -5.88 -7.15
C GLN A 86 -6.82 -6.09 -7.82
N MET A 87 -5.97 -6.89 -7.19
CA MET A 87 -4.60 -7.16 -7.64
C MET A 87 -4.57 -7.82 -9.02
N GLU A 88 -5.49 -8.75 -9.30
CA GLU A 88 -5.54 -9.55 -10.53
C GLU A 88 -5.83 -8.69 -11.78
N ALA A 89 -6.45 -7.52 -11.57
CA ALA A 89 -6.77 -6.56 -12.62
C ALA A 89 -5.56 -5.68 -13.00
N ILE A 90 -4.47 -5.69 -12.22
CA ILE A 90 -3.27 -4.93 -12.53
C ILE A 90 -2.48 -5.68 -13.63
N LYS A 91 -2.41 -5.07 -14.81
CA LYS A 91 -1.68 -5.60 -15.99
C LYS A 91 -0.50 -4.73 -16.41
N THR A 92 -0.49 -3.48 -15.96
CA THR A 92 0.55 -2.50 -16.25
C THR A 92 0.66 -1.53 -15.08
N LEU A 93 1.83 -0.94 -14.91
CA LEU A 93 2.05 0.22 -14.05
C LEU A 93 2.47 1.42 -14.91
N ARG A 94 1.81 2.56 -14.70
CA ARG A 94 2.20 3.85 -15.29
C ARG A 94 3.59 4.26 -14.81
N PRO A 95 4.24 5.23 -15.47
CA PRO A 95 5.48 5.83 -14.98
C PRO A 95 5.36 6.20 -13.50
N TRP A 96 6.30 5.74 -12.68
CA TRP A 96 6.32 6.01 -11.23
C TRP A 96 5.11 5.53 -10.43
N GLU A 97 4.22 4.70 -10.99
CA GLU A 97 3.05 4.21 -10.27
C GLU A 97 3.46 3.23 -9.18
N ALA A 98 2.93 3.47 -7.97
CA ALA A 98 3.17 2.65 -6.79
C ALA A 98 1.84 2.29 -6.14
N LEU A 99 1.65 1.01 -5.86
CA LEU A 99 0.43 0.43 -5.31
C LEU A 99 0.77 -0.41 -4.08
N ILE A 100 -0.08 -0.35 -3.06
CA ILE A 100 0.00 -1.21 -1.87
C ILE A 100 -1.32 -1.93 -1.71
N PHE A 101 -1.27 -3.26 -1.69
CA PHE A 101 -2.38 -4.14 -1.39
C PHE A 101 -2.16 -4.81 -0.03
N LEU A 102 -3.22 -4.97 0.75
CA LEU A 102 -3.20 -5.65 2.05
C LEU A 102 -4.37 -6.63 2.14
N SER A 103 -4.13 -7.79 2.75
CA SER A 103 -5.19 -8.69 3.18
C SER A 103 -5.58 -8.31 4.59
N SER A 104 -6.88 -8.29 4.85
CA SER A 104 -7.37 -8.28 6.23
C SER A 104 -7.10 -9.64 6.86
N ALA A 105 -6.68 -9.64 8.12
CA ALA A 105 -6.73 -10.83 8.98
C ALA A 105 -8.18 -11.29 9.20
#